data_AF-A0A354ZH04-F1
#
_entry.id   AF-A0A354ZH04-F1
#
_cell.length_a   1.000
_cell.length_b   1.000
_cell.length_c   1.000
_cell.angle_alpha   90.00
_cell.angle_beta   90.00
_cell.angle_gamma   90.00
#
_symmetry.space_group_name_H-M   'P 1'
#
loop_
_entity.id
_entity.type
_entity.pdbx_description
1 polymer ?
#
loop_
_entity_poly.entity_id
_entity_poly.type
_entity_poly.pdbx_seq_one_letter_code
_entity_poly.pdbx_strand_id
1 'polypeptide(L)'
;MRNCCIFTGLTCYSLQNHLRTHVPELGQVETDELYVGIERGGSHYVIPVQAKARGESLGIVQIEQDLALCEHKFPDVSCRPIAAQFMKDNVIALFSFIIDDGEVRVLDEKHYRLVEAEEASKSGR
;
A
#
# COMPACT_ATOMS: atom_id res chain seq x y z
N MET A 1 2.83 -5.75 -6.06
CA MET A 1 4.02 -5.31 -5.29
C MET A 1 4.48 -6.44 -4.35
N ARG A 2 5.54 -7.20 -4.67
CA ARG A 2 5.93 -8.40 -3.88
C ARG A 2 6.48 -8.13 -2.47
N ASN A 3 6.72 -6.88 -2.09
CA ASN A 3 7.34 -6.50 -0.80
C ASN A 3 6.36 -6.00 0.27
N CYS A 4 5.04 -6.07 0.01
CA CYS A 4 4.01 -5.63 0.95
C CYS A 4 4.14 -6.32 2.34
N CYS A 5 4.39 -7.63 2.36
CA CYS A 5 4.59 -8.41 3.59
C CYS A 5 5.76 -7.88 4.44
N ILE A 6 6.89 -7.58 3.79
CA ILE A 6 8.12 -7.16 4.47
C ILE A 6 7.95 -5.75 5.03
N PHE A 7 7.33 -4.87 4.26
CA PHE A 7 7.11 -3.49 4.67
C PHE A 7 6.16 -3.41 5.89
N THR A 8 5.06 -4.16 5.85
CA THR A 8 4.02 -4.15 6.89
C THR A 8 4.30 -5.06 8.09
N GLY A 9 5.22 -6.02 7.94
CA GLY A 9 5.44 -7.10 8.93
C GLY A 9 4.33 -8.15 8.96
N LEU A 10 3.46 -8.20 7.94
CA LEU A 10 2.32 -9.12 7.87
C LEU A 10 2.57 -10.28 6.91
N THR A 11 1.83 -11.37 7.07
CA THR A 11 1.71 -12.39 6.03
C THR A 11 0.61 -11.95 5.05
N CYS A 12 0.99 -11.45 3.87
CA CYS A 12 0.03 -10.92 2.90
C CYS A 12 -0.28 -11.91 1.77
N TYR A 13 -1.56 -11.95 1.39
CA TYR A 13 -2.10 -12.69 0.25
C TYR A 13 -2.72 -11.70 -0.72
N SER A 14 -2.36 -11.77 -2.00
CA SER A 14 -2.99 -10.95 -3.04
C SER A 14 -4.45 -11.39 -3.20
N LEU A 15 -5.38 -10.44 -3.08
CA LEU A 15 -6.80 -10.68 -3.25
C LEU A 15 -7.28 -10.27 -4.65
N GLN A 16 -6.90 -9.07 -5.12
CA GLN A 16 -7.32 -8.56 -6.42
C GLN A 16 -6.32 -7.55 -6.98
N ASN A 17 -6.13 -7.55 -8.30
CA ASN A 17 -5.33 -6.55 -9.02
C ASN A 17 -6.22 -5.66 -9.89
N HIS A 18 -5.80 -4.42 -10.12
CA HIS A 18 -6.48 -3.41 -10.94
C HIS A 18 -7.99 -3.34 -10.64
N LEU A 19 -8.30 -3.19 -9.35
CA LEU A 19 -9.67 -3.17 -8.88
C LEU A 19 -10.31 -1.83 -9.22
N ARG A 20 -11.29 -1.87 -10.13
CA ARG A 20 -12.19 -0.77 -10.41
C ARG A 20 -13.58 -1.09 -9.93
N THR A 21 -14.14 -0.24 -9.08
CA THR A 21 -15.43 -0.51 -8.43
C THR A 21 -16.13 0.78 -8.05
N HIS A 22 -17.30 0.67 -7.43
CA HIS A 22 -18.11 1.82 -7.04
C HIS A 22 -18.30 1.81 -5.53
N VAL A 23 -18.07 2.96 -4.89
CA VAL A 23 -18.35 3.20 -3.48
C VAL A 23 -19.55 4.15 -3.41
N PRO A 24 -20.60 3.83 -2.62
CA PRO A 24 -21.74 4.73 -2.44
C PRO A 24 -21.29 6.14 -2.08
N GLU A 25 -21.97 7.15 -2.63
CA GLU A 25 -21.70 8.59 -2.41
C GLU A 25 -20.37 9.13 -2.95
N LEU A 26 -19.34 8.30 -3.11
CA LEU A 26 -18.04 8.66 -3.64
C LEU A 26 -17.94 8.46 -5.16
N GLY A 27 -18.64 7.45 -5.70
CA GLY A 27 -18.61 7.10 -7.12
C GLY A 27 -17.61 6.00 -7.46
N GLN A 28 -17.05 6.06 -8.67
CA GLN A 28 -16.09 5.08 -9.14
C GLN A 28 -14.71 5.29 -8.50
N VAL A 29 -14.12 4.22 -7.98
CA VAL A 29 -12.78 4.18 -7.39
C VAL A 29 -11.90 3.16 -8.08
N GLU A 30 -10.60 3.42 -8.05
CA GLU A 30 -9.58 2.56 -8.64
C GLU A 30 -8.44 2.33 -7.65
N THR A 31 -8.16 1.06 -7.39
CA THR A 31 -7.07 0.59 -6.53
C THR A 31 -6.17 -0.33 -7.34
N ASP A 32 -4.87 -0.10 -7.34
CA ASP A 32 -3.94 -0.88 -8.16
C ASP A 32 -3.86 -2.34 -7.70
N GLU A 33 -3.84 -2.57 -6.40
CA GLU A 33 -3.80 -3.91 -5.83
C GLU A 33 -4.41 -3.96 -4.43
N LEU A 34 -5.05 -5.07 -4.08
CA LEU A 34 -5.67 -5.29 -2.78
C LEU A 34 -5.11 -6.58 -2.17
N TYR A 35 -4.56 -6.48 -0.97
CA TYR A 35 -4.08 -7.63 -0.20
C TYR A 35 -4.92 -7.87 1.04
N VAL A 36 -4.89 -9.12 1.52
CA VAL A 36 -5.27 -9.48 2.90
C VAL A 36 -3.99 -9.80 3.66
N GLY A 37 -3.73 -9.07 4.74
CA GLY A 37 -2.61 -9.31 5.66
C GLY A 37 -3.07 -10.00 6.93
N ILE A 38 -2.31 -11.00 7.36
CA ILE A 38 -2.55 -11.72 8.62
C ILE A 38 -1.34 -11.51 9.52
N GLU A 39 -1.59 -11.00 10.73
CA GLU A 39 -0.59 -10.91 11.78
C GLU A 39 -0.51 -12.22 12.57
N ARG A 40 0.64 -12.51 13.18
CA ARG A 40 0.84 -13.72 14.00
C ARG A 40 -0.17 -13.87 15.14
N GLY A 41 -0.69 -12.76 15.66
CA GLY A 41 -1.72 -12.74 16.71
C GLY A 41 -3.13 -13.12 16.23
N GLY A 42 -3.33 -13.34 14.92
CA GLY A 42 -4.64 -13.67 14.35
C GLY A 42 -5.47 -12.44 13.96
N SER A 43 -4.89 -11.24 14.00
CA SER A 43 -5.53 -10.03 13.46
C SER A 43 -5.41 -9.98 11.94
N HIS A 44 -6.51 -9.59 11.28
CA HIS A 44 -6.62 -9.53 9.83
C HIS A 44 -6.68 -8.07 9.38
N TYR A 45 -6.05 -7.79 8.25
CA TYR A 45 -6.00 -6.46 7.65
C TYR A 45 -6.36 -6.54 6.18
N VAL A 46 -7.09 -5.55 5.68
CA VAL A 46 -7.19 -5.28 4.25
C VAL A 46 -6.21 -4.18 3.90
N ILE A 47 -5.44 -4.39 2.85
CA ILE A 47 -4.31 -3.53 2.49
C ILE A 47 -4.50 -3.10 1.03
N PRO A 48 -5.18 -1.97 0.78
CA PRO A 48 -5.21 -1.38 -0.54
C PRO A 48 -3.84 -0.74 -0.85
N VAL A 49 -3.41 -0.90 -2.10
CA VAL A 49 -2.11 -0.43 -2.57
C VAL A 49 -2.31 0.47 -3.79
N GLN A 50 -1.69 1.65 -3.73
CA GLN A 50 -1.50 2.55 -4.88
C GLN A 50 -0.04 2.49 -5.32
N ALA A 51 0.21 2.39 -6.62
CA ALA A 51 1.54 2.44 -7.19
C ALA A 51 1.62 3.55 -8.23
N LYS A 52 2.61 4.43 -8.11
CA LYS A 52 2.80 5.57 -9.02
C LYS A 52 4.15 5.53 -9.68
N ALA A 53 4.14 5.69 -11.00
CA ALA A 53 5.35 5.73 -11.80
C ALA A 53 6.14 7.01 -11.52
N ARG A 54 7.39 7.04 -11.99
CA ARG A 54 8.24 8.21 -11.84
C ARG A 54 7.64 9.41 -12.58
N GLY A 55 7.42 10.51 -11.87
CA GLY A 55 6.83 11.74 -12.42
C GLY A 55 5.33 11.84 -12.21
N GLU A 56 4.68 10.76 -11.78
CA GLU A 56 3.33 10.82 -11.23
C GLU A 56 3.41 11.19 -9.75
N SER A 57 2.37 11.87 -9.26
CA SER A 57 2.25 12.21 -7.84
C SER A 57 1.14 11.38 -7.24
N LEU A 58 1.41 10.75 -6.10
CA LEU A 58 0.38 10.14 -5.27
C LEU A 58 -0.48 11.26 -4.65
N GLY A 59 -1.76 11.29 -5.00
CA GLY A 59 -2.72 12.22 -4.42
C GLY A 59 -3.29 11.66 -3.12
N ILE A 60 -3.43 12.50 -2.08
CA ILE A 60 -4.05 12.10 -0.80
C ILE A 60 -5.47 11.54 -1.00
N VAL A 61 -6.20 12.08 -1.98
CA VAL A 61 -7.54 11.65 -2.38
C VAL A 61 -7.57 10.17 -2.77
N GLN A 62 -6.52 9.62 -3.38
CA GLN A 62 -6.48 8.19 -3.72
C GLN A 62 -6.44 7.30 -2.48
N ILE A 63 -5.75 7.76 -1.42
CA ILE A 63 -5.70 7.07 -0.14
C ILE A 63 -7.04 7.16 0.57
N GLU A 64 -7.70 8.32 0.54
CA GLU A 64 -9.06 8.49 1.08
C GLU A 64 -10.07 7.60 0.36
N GLN A 65 -9.98 7.49 -0.97
CA GLN A 65 -10.82 6.59 -1.78
C GLN A 65 -10.60 5.12 -1.42
N ASP A 66 -9.34 4.71 -1.22
CA ASP A 66 -9.00 3.35 -0.80
C ASP A 66 -9.50 3.03 0.62
N LEU A 67 -9.44 4.00 1.54
CA LEU A 67 -10.00 3.89 2.88
C LEU A 67 -11.52 3.70 2.82
N ALA A 68 -12.23 4.56 2.08
CA ALA A 68 -13.68 4.47 1.90
C ALA A 68 -14.10 3.15 1.22
N LEU A 69 -13.32 2.70 0.23
CA LEU A 69 -13.53 1.39 -0.40
C LEU A 69 -13.44 0.25 0.62
N CYS A 70 -12.43 0.27 1.49
CA CYS A 70 -12.23 -0.77 2.47
C CYS A 70 -13.32 -0.75 3.54
N GLU A 71 -13.70 0.44 4.03
CA GLU A 71 -14.83 0.60 4.96
C GLU A 71 -16.14 0.06 4.36
N HIS A 72 -16.38 0.31 3.08
CA HIS A 72 -17.58 -0.19 2.41
C HIS A 72 -17.58 -1.71 2.18
N LYS A 73 -16.47 -2.28 1.69
CA LYS A 73 -16.41 -3.71 1.33
C LYS A 73 -16.05 -4.64 2.48
N PHE A 74 -15.34 -4.13 3.49
CA PHE A 74 -14.79 -4.91 4.60
C PHE A 74 -14.98 -4.16 5.93
N PRO A 75 -16.24 -3.86 6.33
CA PRO A 75 -16.54 -2.99 7.46
C PRO A 75 -15.96 -3.50 8.80
N ASP A 76 -15.80 -4.82 8.94
CA ASP A 76 -15.31 -5.45 10.17
C ASP A 76 -13.80 -5.77 10.15
N VAL A 77 -13.07 -5.31 9.13
CA VAL A 77 -11.64 -5.60 8.97
C VAL A 77 -10.83 -4.30 8.94
N SER A 78 -9.78 -4.22 9.75
CA SER A 78 -8.94 -3.03 9.79
C SER A 78 -8.26 -2.76 8.45
N CYS A 79 -8.37 -1.53 7.96
CA CYS A 79 -7.69 -1.09 6.74
C CYS A 79 -6.28 -0.57 7.05
N ARG A 80 -5.30 -0.94 6.22
CA ARG A 80 -3.93 -0.38 6.23
C ARG A 80 -3.54 0.02 4.81
N PRO A 81 -3.88 1.24 4.37
CA PRO A 81 -3.53 1.69 3.03
C PRO A 81 -2.01 1.90 2.89
N ILE A 82 -1.50 1.53 1.72
CA ILE A 82 -0.07 1.64 1.38
C ILE A 82 0.07 2.29 0.02
N ALA A 83 1.16 3.02 -0.18
CA ALA A 83 1.55 3.46 -1.50
C ALA A 83 3.00 3.14 -1.82
N ALA A 84 3.26 2.95 -3.11
CA ALA A 84 4.58 2.81 -3.69
C ALA A 84 4.82 3.92 -4.71
N GLN A 85 5.93 4.64 -4.56
CA GLN A 85 6.36 5.66 -5.51
C GLN A 85 7.70 5.25 -6.11
N PHE A 86 7.75 5.10 -7.44
CA PHE A 86 9.00 4.90 -8.14
C PHE A 86 9.74 6.24 -8.27
N MET A 87 10.97 6.30 -7.78
CA MET A 87 11.81 7.49 -7.75
C MET A 87 13.00 7.38 -8.71
N LYS A 88 13.91 8.36 -8.67
CA LYS A 88 15.19 8.28 -9.38
C LYS A 88 16.11 7.24 -8.74
N ASP A 89 17.19 6.90 -9.44
CA ASP A 89 18.26 6.03 -8.95
C ASP A 89 17.78 4.65 -8.46
N ASN A 90 16.77 4.10 -9.15
CA ASN A 90 16.17 2.80 -8.87
C ASN A 90 15.63 2.66 -7.44
N VAL A 91 15.23 3.77 -6.81
CA VAL A 91 14.61 3.78 -5.49
C VAL A 91 13.09 3.61 -5.61
N ILE A 92 12.53 2.74 -4.80
CA ILE A 92 11.10 2.60 -4.56
C ILE A 92 10.84 3.10 -3.13
N ALA A 93 10.03 4.15 -3.01
CA ALA A 93 9.55 4.62 -1.73
C ALA A 93 8.21 3.93 -1.39
N LEU A 94 8.12 3.37 -0.20
CA LEU A 94 6.92 2.76 0.34
C LEU A 94 6.41 3.60 1.51
N PHE A 95 5.11 3.87 1.52
CA PHE A 95 4.43 4.64 2.55
C PHE A 95 3.28 3.81 3.12
N SER A 96 3.07 3.88 4.43
CA SER A 96 1.82 3.45 5.06
C SER A 96 1.10 4.66 5.63
N PHE A 97 -0.23 4.61 5.64
CA PHE A 97 -1.03 5.73 6.12
C PHE A 97 -1.97 5.33 7.25
N ILE A 98 -2.32 6.32 8.06
CA ILE A 98 -3.33 6.24 9.11
C ILE A 98 -4.30 7.42 8.96
N ILE A 99 -5.50 7.25 9.51
CA ILE A 99 -6.38 8.38 9.81
C ILE A 99 -6.04 8.84 11.22
N ASP A 100 -5.65 10.10 11.36
CA ASP A 100 -5.38 10.76 12.63
C ASP A 100 -6.12 12.10 12.64
N ASP A 101 -7.00 12.28 13.62
CA ASP A 101 -7.91 13.44 13.73
C ASP A 101 -8.72 13.73 12.45
N GLY A 102 -9.17 12.66 11.77
CA GLY A 102 -9.96 12.76 10.53
C GLY A 102 -9.15 13.07 9.27
N GLU A 103 -7.83 13.21 9.38
CA GLU A 103 -6.94 13.46 8.24
C GLU A 103 -6.06 12.25 7.94
N VAL A 104 -5.76 12.02 6.67
CA VAL A 104 -4.80 11.00 6.25
C VAL A 104 -3.38 11.48 6.51
N ARG A 105 -2.61 10.70 7.27
CA ARG A 105 -1.20 10.98 7.59
C ARG A 105 -0.31 9.79 7.27
N VAL A 106 0.96 10.07 6.95
CA VAL A 106 1.98 9.03 6.77
C VAL A 106 2.37 8.49 8.16
N LEU A 107 2.26 7.18 8.34
CA LEU A 107 2.68 6.47 9.55
C LEU A 107 4.12 5.98 9.46
N ASP A 108 4.49 5.36 8.34
CA ASP A 108 5.83 4.80 8.10
C ASP A 108 6.24 5.01 6.65
N GLU A 109 7.53 5.20 6.43
CA GLU A 109 8.16 5.44 5.14
C GLU A 109 9.46 4.64 5.03
N LYS A 110 9.62 3.88 3.95
CA LYS A 110 10.86 3.15 3.67
C LYS A 110 11.28 3.25 2.22
N HIS A 111 12.58 3.44 2.00
CA HIS A 111 13.18 3.56 0.69
C HIS A 111 14.01 2.33 0.36
N TYR A 112 13.65 1.66 -0.74
CA TYR A 112 14.32 0.46 -1.23
C TYR A 112 15.01 0.78 -2.55
N ARG A 113 16.35 0.77 -2.55
CA ARG A 113 17.12 0.84 -3.80
C ARG A 113 17.22 -0.55 -4.40
N LEU A 114 16.73 -0.71 -5.63
CA LEU A 114 16.99 -1.90 -6.42
C LEU A 114 18.44 -1.82 -6.92
N VAL A 115 19.23 -2.79 -6.48
CA VAL A 115 20.63 -2.97 -6.89
C VAL A 115 20.74 -4.22 -7.74
N GLU A 116 21.72 -4.24 -8.65
CA GLU A 116 22.02 -5.44 -9.43
C GLU A 116 22.48 -6.57 -8.51
N ALA A 117 22.24 -7.83 -8.89
CA ALA A 117 22.52 -8.99 -8.05
C ALA A 117 23.99 -9.06 -7.59
N GLU A 118 24.90 -8.58 -8.43
CA GLU A 118 26.34 -8.57 -8.18
C GLU A 118 26.74 -7.53 -7.12
N GLU A 119 25.97 -6.46 -6.96
CA GLU A 119 26.14 -5.45 -5.91
C GLU A 119 25.46 -5.86 -4.59
N ALA A 120 24.29 -6.51 -4.69
CA ALA A 120 23.58 -7.04 -3.52
C ALA A 120 24.46 -8.02 -2.70
N SER A 121 25.25 -8.85 -3.39
CA SER A 121 26.14 -9.84 -2.76
C SER A 121 27.32 -9.21 -1.99
N LYS A 122 27.70 -7.97 -2.31
CA LYS A 122 28.82 -7.25 -1.65
C LYS A 122 28.38 -6.43 -0.44
N SER A 123 27.12 -5.97 -0.42
CA SER A 123 26.60 -5.12 0.66
C SER A 123 26.23 -5.89 1.94
N GLY A 124 26.15 -7.22 1.87
CA GLY A 124 25.80 -8.09 3.01
C GLY A 124 26.99 -8.73 3.73
N ARG A 125 28.21 -8.17 3.60
CA ARG A 125 29.40 -8.56 4.37
C ARG A 125 29.87 -7.44 5.28
#